data_AF-A0A3S0RU79-F1
#
_entry.id   AF-A0A3S0RU79-F1
#
_cell.length_a   1.000
_cell.length_b   1.000
_cell.length_c   1.000
_cell.angle_alpha   90.00
_cell.angle_beta   90.00
_cell.angle_gamma   90.00
#
_symmetry.space_group_name_H-M   'P 1'
#
loop_
_entity.id
_entity.type
_entity.pdbx_description
1 polymer ?
#
loop_
_entity_poly.entity_id
_entity_poly.type
_entity_poly.pdbx_seq_one_letter_code
_entity_poly.pdbx_strand_id
1 'polypeptide(L)'
;MPKTLADIKKSLDCHLGKRLRLKANGGRKKTVECDGVLSETYHAVFVVELDQEDNSCKRVSYSYTDILTEAVEITFLDDAQIAFVK
;
A
#
# COMPACT_ATOMS: atom_id res chain seq x y z
N MET A 1 -8.89 11.81 -5.60
CA MET A 1 -9.31 10.51 -5.02
C MET A 1 -9.80 9.62 -6.15
N PRO A 2 -9.27 8.40 -6.31
CA PRO A 2 -9.88 7.40 -7.20
C PRO A 2 -11.32 7.16 -6.74
N LYS A 3 -12.27 7.16 -7.67
CA LYS A 3 -13.71 7.11 -7.35
C LYS A 3 -14.24 5.67 -7.27
N THR A 4 -13.46 4.69 -7.71
CA THR A 4 -13.85 3.28 -7.80
C THR A 4 -12.71 2.33 -7.42
N LEU A 5 -13.04 1.10 -7.04
CA LEU A 5 -12.05 0.03 -6.81
C LEU A 5 -11.21 -0.25 -8.06
N ALA A 6 -11.79 -0.09 -9.26
CA ALA A 6 -11.09 -0.28 -10.52
C ALA A 6 -9.99 0.79 -10.74
N ASP A 7 -10.25 2.04 -10.37
CA ASP A 7 -9.26 3.11 -10.43
C ASP A 7 -8.11 2.87 -9.44
N ILE A 8 -8.44 2.42 -8.22
CA ILE A 8 -7.42 2.06 -7.21
C ILE A 8 -6.55 0.93 -7.74
N LYS A 9 -7.15 -0.15 -8.24
CA LYS A 9 -6.43 -1.27 -8.84
C LYS A 9 -5.52 -0.81 -9.97
N LYS A 10 -6.04 -0.04 -10.93
CA LYS A 10 -5.27 0.46 -12.07
C LYS A 10 -4.09 1.33 -11.62
N SER A 11 -4.29 2.16 -10.59
CA SER A 11 -3.21 2.94 -10.00
C SER A 11 -2.11 2.03 -9.43
N LEU A 12 -2.48 1.00 -8.68
CA LEU A 12 -1.51 0.05 -8.11
C LEU A 12 -0.80 -0.78 -9.18
N ASP A 13 -1.51 -1.22 -10.23
CA ASP A 13 -0.92 -1.94 -11.37
C ASP A 13 0.22 -1.12 -12.02
N CYS A 14 0.06 0.21 -12.12
CA CYS A 14 1.10 1.11 -12.65
C CYS A 14 2.34 1.28 -11.75
N HIS A 15 2.29 0.79 -10.51
CA HIS A 15 3.35 0.93 -9.51
C HIS A 15 3.88 -0.43 -9.03
N LEU A 16 3.57 -1.52 -9.74
CA LEU A 16 4.14 -2.84 -9.48
C LEU A 16 5.68 -2.76 -9.47
N GLY A 17 6.28 -3.39 -8.46
CA GLY A 17 7.72 -3.40 -8.21
C GLY A 17 8.29 -2.13 -7.56
N LYS A 18 7.48 -1.07 -7.35
CA LYS A 18 7.95 0.17 -6.71
C LYS A 18 7.96 0.06 -5.18
N ARG A 19 8.82 0.85 -4.55
CA ARG A 19 8.85 0.98 -3.09
C ARG A 19 7.71 1.84 -2.59
N LEU A 20 7.16 1.43 -1.46
CA LEU A 20 6.08 2.14 -0.79
C LEU A 20 6.23 2.06 0.72
N ARG A 21 5.59 3.02 1.37
CA ARG A 21 5.25 2.99 2.78
C ARG A 21 3.79 2.64 2.94
N LEU A 22 3.52 1.66 3.79
CA LEU A 22 2.19 1.19 4.12
C LEU A 22 1.87 1.56 5.57
N LYS A 23 0.68 2.14 5.78
CA LYS A 23 0.16 2.46 7.10
C LYS A 23 -1.20 1.81 7.27
N ALA A 24 -1.33 0.89 8.23
CA ALA A 24 -2.56 0.13 8.47
C ALA A 24 -3.13 0.38 9.88
N ASN A 25 -4.45 0.48 9.94
CA ASN A 25 -5.20 0.66 11.19
C ASN A 25 -5.45 -0.70 11.86
N GLY A 26 -4.56 -1.09 12.77
CA GLY A 26 -4.59 -2.36 13.49
C GLY A 26 -5.57 -2.43 14.68
N GLY A 27 -6.59 -1.57 14.74
CA GLY A 27 -7.63 -1.57 15.78
C GLY A 27 -7.55 -0.40 16.78
N ARG A 28 -7.80 -0.67 18.07
CA ARG A 28 -7.98 0.36 19.14
C ARG A 28 -6.71 1.20 19.35
N LYS A 29 -6.58 2.27 18.56
CA LYS A 29 -5.49 3.27 18.55
C LYS A 29 -4.10 2.77 18.13
N LYS A 30 -3.99 1.58 17.52
CA LYS A 30 -2.69 1.10 17.03
C LYS A 30 -2.61 1.21 15.53
N THR A 31 -1.77 2.13 15.07
CA THR A 31 -1.38 2.25 13.66
C THR A 31 -0.05 1.55 13.48
N VAL A 32 0.06 0.73 12.44
CA VAL A 32 1.30 0.06 12.04
C VAL A 32 1.80 0.74 10.78
N GLU A 33 3.05 1.17 10.76
CA GLU A 33 3.72 1.74 9.59
C GLU A 33 4.89 0.82 9.20
N CYS A 34 4.96 0.42 7.94
CA CYS A 34 6.00 -0.47 7.42
C CYS A 34 6.38 -0.06 6.00
N ASP A 35 7.66 -0.19 5.67
CA ASP A 35 8.15 -0.03 4.29
C ASP A 35 8.19 -1.38 3.57
N GLY A 36 8.09 -1.34 2.25
CA GLY A 36 8.15 -2.52 1.42
C GLY A 36 8.06 -2.24 -0.07
N VAL A 37 7.86 -3.30 -0.84
CA VAL A 37 7.70 -3.27 -2.29
C VAL A 37 6.32 -3.79 -2.67
N LEU A 38 5.62 -3.10 -3.57
CA LEU A 38 4.39 -3.64 -4.18
C LEU A 38 4.77 -4.81 -5.09
N SER A 39 4.58 -6.05 -4.62
CA SER A 39 5.05 -7.25 -5.30
C SER A 39 4.06 -7.73 -6.37
N GLU A 40 2.76 -7.80 -6.03
CA GLU A 40 1.73 -8.34 -6.92
C GLU A 40 0.40 -7.59 -6.78
N THR A 41 -0.41 -7.64 -7.84
CA THR A 41 -1.82 -7.22 -7.84
C THR A 41 -2.70 -8.32 -8.42
N TYR A 42 -3.86 -8.54 -7.80
CA TYR A 42 -4.86 -9.54 -8.19
C TYR A 42 -6.22 -8.88 -8.36
N HIS A 43 -7.26 -9.66 -8.66
CA HIS A 43 -8.59 -9.09 -8.91
C HIS A 43 -9.16 -8.30 -7.71
N ALA A 44 -8.94 -8.77 -6.47
CA ALA A 44 -9.53 -8.18 -5.27
C ALA A 44 -8.52 -7.68 -4.23
N VAL A 45 -7.25 -8.05 -4.37
CA VAL A 45 -6.20 -7.79 -3.38
C VAL A 45 -4.89 -7.43 -4.06
N PHE A 46 -4.00 -6.80 -3.33
CA PHE A 46 -2.61 -6.57 -3.70
C PHE A 46 -1.68 -7.09 -2.60
N VAL A 47 -0.43 -7.33 -2.96
CA VAL A 47 0.57 -7.97 -2.11
C VAL A 47 1.78 -7.06 -1.96
N VAL A 48 2.20 -6.84 -0.71
CA VAL A 48 3.38 -6.06 -0.36
C VAL A 48 4.38 -6.98 0.33
N GLU A 49 5.63 -6.93 -0.12
CA GLU A 49 6.76 -7.54 0.56
C GLU A 49 7.39 -6.51 1.49
N LEU A 50 7.31 -6.76 2.80
CA LEU A 50 7.79 -5.82 3.82
C LEU A 50 9.29 -5.96 4.05
N ASP A 51 9.95 -4.82 4.19
CA ASP A 51 11.35 -4.72 4.60
C ASP A 51 11.46 -5.19 6.06
N GLN A 52 12.22 -6.26 6.31
CA GLN A 52 12.55 -6.70 7.67
C GLN A 52 14.07 -6.80 7.81
N GLU A 53 14.57 -6.37 8.97
CA GLU A 53 15.99 -6.38 9.33
C GLU A 53 16.58 -7.80 9.42
N ASP A 54 15.72 -8.83 9.57
CA ASP A 54 16.09 -10.21 9.94
C ASP A 54 15.86 -11.27 8.83
N ASN A 55 16.07 -10.92 7.55
CA ASN A 55 16.01 -11.84 6.39
C ASN A 55 14.71 -12.68 6.21
N SER A 56 13.66 -12.41 6.97
CA SER A 56 12.34 -13.03 6.81
C SER A 56 11.39 -12.04 6.17
N CYS A 57 11.44 -11.86 4.85
CA CYS A 57 10.49 -11.00 4.13
C CYS A 57 9.04 -11.43 4.47
N LYS A 58 8.33 -10.62 5.26
CA LYS A 58 6.91 -10.87 5.55
C LYS A 58 6.12 -10.33 4.38
N ARG A 59 5.37 -11.20 3.75
CA ARG A 59 4.45 -10.88 2.67
C ARG A 59 3.07 -10.63 3.26
N VAL A 60 2.50 -9.47 3.01
CA VAL A 60 1.16 -9.09 3.49
C VAL A 60 0.27 -8.76 2.30
N SER A 61 -1.02 -9.01 2.45
CA SER A 61 -2.01 -8.71 1.42
C SER A 61 -3.14 -7.88 2.00
N TYR A 62 -3.60 -6.90 1.21
CA TYR A 62 -4.75 -6.06 1.53
C TYR A 62 -5.69 -5.96 0.33
N SER A 63 -6.94 -5.62 0.59
CA SER A 63 -7.94 -5.41 -0.45
C SER A 63 -7.94 -3.96 -0.95
N TYR A 64 -8.45 -3.75 -2.17
CA TYR A 64 -8.68 -2.39 -2.68
C TYR A 64 -9.71 -1.62 -1.84
N THR A 65 -10.63 -2.35 -1.19
CA THR A 65 -11.60 -1.77 -0.27
C THR A 65 -10.91 -1.18 0.95
N ASP A 66 -9.81 -1.78 1.44
CA ASP A 66 -9.08 -1.27 2.60
C ASP A 66 -8.46 0.11 2.33
N ILE A 67 -8.06 0.37 1.08
CA ILE A 67 -7.61 1.70 0.64
C ILE A 67 -8.81 2.65 0.54
N LEU A 68 -9.92 2.18 -0.04
CA LEU A 68 -11.13 2.98 -0.21
C LEU A 68 -11.74 3.42 1.13
N THR A 69 -11.65 2.58 2.16
CA THR A 69 -12.19 2.83 3.51
C THR A 69 -11.14 3.39 4.47
N GLU A 70 -9.97 3.76 3.98
CA GLU A 70 -8.86 4.36 4.77
C GLU A 70 -8.38 3.43 5.91
N ALA A 71 -8.67 2.13 5.84
CA ALA A 71 -8.11 1.13 6.74
C ALA A 71 -6.60 0.93 6.47
N VAL A 72 -6.20 1.17 5.22
CA VAL A 72 -4.81 1.12 4.74
C VAL A 72 -4.52 2.36 3.90
N GLU A 73 -3.43 3.05 4.21
CA GLU A 73 -2.88 4.14 3.42
C GLU A 73 -1.56 3.68 2.79
N ILE A 74 -1.33 4.07 1.52
CA ILE A 74 -0.12 3.73 0.75
C ILE A 74 0.50 5.01 0.22
N THR A 75 1.81 5.14 0.40
CA THR A 75 2.62 6.23 -0.17
C THR A 75 3.78 5.63 -0.94
N PHE A 76 3.83 5.82 -2.26
CA PHE A 76 4.96 5.39 -3.07
C PHE A 76 6.18 6.30 -2.81
N LEU A 77 7.33 5.69 -2.55
CA LEU A 77 8.57 6.38 -2.19
C LEU A 77 9.36 6.85 -3.42
N ASP A 78 9.16 6.18 -4.56
CA ASP A 78 9.80 6.53 -5.83
C ASP A 78 9.13 7.72 -6.53
N ASP A 79 7.88 8.03 -6.17
CA ASP A 79 7.13 9.18 -6.67
C ASP A 79 7.38 10.42 -5.82
N ALA A 80 8.66 10.75 -5.63
CA ALA A 80 9.14 11.95 -4.96
C ALA A 80 8.87 13.25 -5.76
N GLN A 81 7.66 13.39 -6.34
CA GLN A 81 6.94 14.62 -6.66
C GLN A 81 5.47 14.17 -6.76
N ILE A 82 4.64 14.30 -5.73
CA ILE A 82 3.91 15.53 -5.42
C ILE A 82 3.42 15.42 -3.98
N ALA A 83 4.09 16.14 -3.07
CA ALA A 83 3.48 16.55 -1.82
C ALA A 83 2.61 17.77 -2.12
N PHE A 84 1.28 17.61 -2.15
CA PHE A 84 0.41 18.79 -2.10
C PHE A 84 0.52 19.41 -0.71
N VAL A 85 1.16 20.58 -0.67
CA VAL A 85 1.09 21.53 0.44
C VAL A 85 -0.38 21.89 0.65
N LYS A 86 -0.74 21.88 1.94
CA LYS A 86 -2.06 22.13 2.54
C LYS A 86 -2.77 23.37 2.01
#